data_AF-A0A1D2TRC6-F1
#
_entry.id   AF-A0A1D2TRC6-F1
#
_cell.length_a   1.000
_cell.length_b   1.000
_cell.length_c   1.000
_cell.angle_alpha   90.00
_cell.angle_beta   90.00
_cell.angle_gamma   90.00
#
_symmetry.space_group_name_H-M   'P 1'
#
loop_
_entity.id
_entity.type
_entity.pdbx_description
1 polymer ?
#
loop_
_entity_poly.entity_id
_entity_poly.type
_entity_poly.pdbx_seq_one_letter_code
_entity_poly.pdbx_strand_id
1 'polypeptide(L)'
;MKTAYETSIVIVGAGPVGMSLAIDAALRGIDVIILEQRAPGAPPSTKCNTVASRTLETFRRFGVADKIRAAGLPDDYPTDFLIATALDGDEIGRIEMPSRNKRASGGWPDSDWLTPEPVVRASQLYLEPILYERMLESPNITVLNSTRAERFEQDAEGVTLYAQDTVEDATVTIRARFLVGCDGGRSTIRKALGIKLVGDEELGRTRSSLIRSKEVLAKFPGRPAWMTNVVGTRGRGTVIAIDGRELWLVHRGTQDGDFDSIDLDQSLRDVLGMGPDWKYELLNHEDWIGRRMVAEQFRVGNVFIAGDAAHLWVPLAGYGMNAGVADAMNLSFILSSVLKGWADPAILDAHMAERHPITEQVSRFAAGMGAQNRAAFEFDPDMAAKLDAQTEEGVSFRAAFGAAAVVRNRPQFAPKGLNFGYYYDASPLIEYDGEAAPPYSMGEASLSTAPGCRMPHFWVDEAAGVSVSELLGPDYTLVQLAPDADAQPIVKAAATAGVPLQVATVAPPAGLDVFQHRLLIVRRDVHIVWRGDAAPDDLAGLMQRLRGARPLEKPVSPAFATSTT
;
A
#
# COMPACT_ATOMS: atom_id res chain seq x y z
N MET A 1 12.73 36.74 3.15
CA MET A 1 12.87 36.68 4.63
C MET A 1 13.18 35.24 5.02
N LYS A 2 13.86 34.99 6.15
CA LYS A 2 14.17 33.62 6.60
C LYS A 2 13.12 33.20 7.64
N THR A 3 12.35 32.16 7.35
CA THR A 3 11.38 31.60 8.30
C THR A 3 11.98 30.36 8.96
N ALA A 4 11.93 30.29 10.29
CA ALA A 4 12.50 29.19 11.07
C ALA A 4 11.39 28.46 11.84
N TYR A 5 11.39 27.13 11.76
CA TYR A 5 10.45 26.26 12.47
C TYR A 5 11.19 25.20 13.28
N GLU A 6 10.52 24.69 14.32
CA GLU A 6 10.97 23.53 15.08
C GLU A 6 9.82 22.52 15.19
N THR A 7 10.14 21.23 15.13
CA THR A 7 9.16 20.15 15.23
C THR A 7 9.81 18.84 15.69
N SER A 8 9.02 17.82 15.99
CA SER A 8 9.58 16.49 16.30
C SER A 8 9.95 15.75 15.01
N ILE A 9 9.06 15.75 14.02
CA ILE A 9 9.25 15.06 12.75
C ILE A 9 9.00 16.03 11.60
N VAL A 10 9.96 16.12 10.67
CA VAL A 10 9.74 16.80 9.38
C VAL A 10 9.60 15.78 8.25
N ILE A 11 8.52 15.90 7.47
CA ILE A 11 8.19 15.00 6.36
C ILE A 11 8.30 15.76 5.04
N VAL A 12 8.99 15.20 4.06
CA VAL A 12 9.09 15.77 2.71
C VAL A 12 8.20 14.97 1.75
N GLY A 13 7.12 15.59 1.28
CA GLY A 13 6.14 15.01 0.34
C GLY A 13 4.80 14.67 1.01
N ALA A 14 3.72 15.34 0.57
CA ALA A 14 2.35 15.08 1.04
C ALA A 14 1.56 14.18 0.09
N GLY A 15 2.20 13.13 -0.43
CA GLY A 15 1.46 12.00 -1.02
C GLY A 15 0.80 11.11 0.05
N PRO A 16 0.10 10.03 -0.33
CA PRO A 16 -0.62 9.17 0.61
C PRO A 16 0.25 8.64 1.76
N VAL A 17 1.53 8.35 1.49
CA VAL A 17 2.50 7.85 2.48
C VAL A 17 2.83 8.92 3.52
N GLY A 18 3.23 10.12 3.07
CA GLY A 18 3.60 11.22 3.96
C GLY A 18 2.42 11.72 4.78
N MET A 19 1.24 11.86 4.17
CA MET A 19 0.01 12.23 4.89
C MET A 19 -0.39 11.17 5.92
N SER A 20 -0.28 9.88 5.58
CA SER A 20 -0.59 8.81 6.54
C SER A 20 0.37 8.83 7.74
N LEU A 21 1.67 9.02 7.50
CA LEU A 21 2.67 9.16 8.57
C LEU A 21 2.37 10.36 9.45
N ALA A 22 2.07 11.51 8.86
CA ALA A 22 1.74 12.73 9.59
C ALA A 22 0.50 12.54 10.48
N ILE A 23 -0.58 11.97 9.93
CA ILE A 23 -1.83 11.72 10.66
C ILE A 23 -1.60 10.72 11.81
N ASP A 24 -0.93 9.59 11.58
CA ASP A 24 -0.72 8.61 12.64
C ASP A 24 0.22 9.13 13.74
N ALA A 25 1.26 9.89 13.39
CA ALA A 25 2.16 10.53 14.35
C ALA A 25 1.43 11.58 15.18
N ALA A 26 0.59 12.40 14.56
CA ALA A 26 -0.23 13.39 15.27
C ALA A 26 -1.26 12.73 16.20
N LEU A 27 -1.89 11.63 15.78
CA LEU A 27 -2.78 10.83 16.64
C LEU A 27 -2.04 10.22 17.86
N ARG A 28 -0.70 10.12 17.80
CA ARG A 28 0.16 9.73 18.92
C ARG A 28 0.65 10.90 19.76
N GLY A 29 0.21 12.12 19.44
CA GLY A 29 0.58 13.36 20.12
C GLY A 29 1.94 13.93 19.71
N ILE A 30 2.44 13.58 18.52
CA ILE A 30 3.72 14.08 18.00
C ILE A 30 3.49 15.27 17.07
N ASP A 31 4.24 16.34 17.28
CA ASP A 31 4.24 17.49 16.37
C ASP A 31 4.98 17.18 15.07
N VAL A 32 4.34 17.50 13.95
CA VAL A 32 4.81 17.20 12.60
C VAL A 32 4.76 18.45 11.73
N ILE A 33 5.82 18.69 10.97
CA ILE A 33 5.79 19.59 9.82
C ILE A 33 5.90 18.75 8.55
N ILE A 34 5.00 18.97 7.59
CA ILE A 34 5.02 18.30 6.30
C ILE A 34 5.11 19.30 5.16
N LEU A 35 6.04 19.07 4.23
CA LEU A 35 6.25 19.91 3.05
C LEU A 35 5.60 19.28 1.82
N GLU A 36 4.95 20.11 1.03
CA GLU A 36 4.40 19.74 -0.28
C GLU A 36 4.78 20.82 -1.30
N GLN A 37 5.37 20.40 -2.42
CA GLN A 37 5.80 21.31 -3.47
C GLN A 37 4.62 21.89 -4.25
N ARG A 38 3.49 21.18 -4.29
CA ARG A 38 2.27 21.63 -4.95
C ARG A 38 1.56 22.69 -4.10
N ALA A 39 0.84 23.58 -4.78
CA ALA A 39 -0.05 24.52 -4.14
C ALA A 39 -1.18 23.79 -3.35
N PRO A 40 -1.76 24.42 -2.32
CA PRO A 40 -2.88 23.84 -1.59
C PRO A 40 -4.02 23.45 -2.53
N GLY A 41 -4.55 22.23 -2.40
CA GLY A 41 -5.67 21.74 -3.20
C GLY A 41 -5.35 21.43 -4.67
N ALA A 42 -4.08 21.51 -5.09
CA ALA A 42 -3.69 21.08 -6.44
C ALA A 42 -4.03 19.59 -6.65
N PRO A 43 -4.58 19.21 -7.81
CA PRO A 43 -4.97 17.83 -8.08
C PRO A 43 -3.74 16.90 -8.04
N PRO A 44 -3.90 15.67 -7.53
CA PRO A 44 -2.81 14.72 -7.52
C PRO A 44 -2.63 14.03 -8.87
N SER A 45 -1.50 13.35 -9.03
CA SER A 45 -1.27 12.50 -10.20
C SER A 45 -2.22 11.30 -10.20
N THR A 46 -2.74 10.92 -11.36
CA THR A 46 -3.52 9.68 -11.54
C THR A 46 -2.63 8.45 -11.48
N LYS A 47 -2.33 8.00 -10.26
CA LYS A 47 -1.55 6.78 -10.00
C LYS A 47 -2.46 5.66 -9.49
N CYS A 48 -2.24 5.19 -8.25
CA CYS A 48 -2.89 4.01 -7.72
C CYS A 48 -4.43 4.11 -7.78
N ASN A 49 -5.09 3.02 -8.18
CA ASN A 49 -6.55 2.91 -8.30
C ASN A 49 -7.15 1.87 -7.35
N THR A 50 -6.39 1.43 -6.34
CA THR A 50 -6.82 0.40 -5.38
C THR A 50 -6.31 0.70 -3.99
N VAL A 51 -7.25 0.77 -3.04
CA VAL A 51 -6.98 0.84 -1.61
C VAL A 51 -7.10 -0.58 -1.05
N ALA A 52 -5.97 -1.13 -0.62
CA ALA A 52 -5.90 -2.46 -0.03
C ALA A 52 -6.63 -2.51 1.32
N SER A 53 -7.07 -3.69 1.73
CA SER A 53 -7.78 -3.88 3.01
C SER A 53 -6.97 -3.38 4.21
N ARG A 54 -5.67 -3.68 4.28
CA ARG A 54 -4.78 -3.20 5.36
C ARG A 54 -4.68 -1.67 5.43
N THR A 55 -4.68 -1.04 4.28
CA THR A 55 -4.68 0.42 4.15
C THR A 55 -6.03 0.98 4.59
N LEU A 56 -7.13 0.34 4.21
CA LEU A 56 -8.46 0.79 4.60
C LEU A 56 -8.72 0.59 6.10
N GLU A 57 -8.20 -0.46 6.73
CA GLU A 57 -8.17 -0.61 8.20
C GLU A 57 -7.44 0.57 8.88
N THR A 58 -6.39 1.10 8.24
CA THR A 58 -5.69 2.30 8.71
C THR A 58 -6.57 3.54 8.56
N PHE A 59 -7.20 3.71 7.41
CA PHE A 59 -8.09 4.82 7.15
C PHE A 59 -9.38 4.79 7.96
N ARG A 60 -9.81 3.61 8.42
CA ARG A 60 -10.88 3.45 9.42
C ARG A 60 -10.47 4.12 10.74
N ARG A 61 -9.24 3.88 11.21
CA ARG A 61 -8.69 4.54 12.41
C ARG A 61 -8.55 6.04 12.24
N PHE A 62 -8.28 6.50 11.02
CA PHE A 62 -8.24 7.92 10.71
C PHE A 62 -9.64 8.55 10.61
N GLY A 63 -10.72 7.76 10.61
CA GLY A 63 -12.09 8.26 10.49
C GLY A 63 -12.51 8.61 9.06
N VAL A 64 -11.81 8.10 8.04
CA VAL A 64 -12.05 8.46 6.62
C VAL A 64 -12.38 7.28 5.71
N ALA A 65 -12.43 6.05 6.24
CA ALA A 65 -12.75 4.86 5.44
C ALA A 65 -14.09 4.98 4.69
N ASP A 66 -15.13 5.55 5.29
CA ASP A 66 -16.43 5.75 4.63
C ASP A 66 -16.36 6.73 3.46
N LYS A 67 -15.66 7.86 3.64
CA LYS A 67 -15.44 8.83 2.56
C LYS A 67 -14.71 8.16 1.39
N ILE A 68 -13.71 7.32 1.68
CA ILE A 68 -12.93 6.59 0.66
C ILE A 68 -13.77 5.52 -0.01
N ARG A 69 -14.56 4.75 0.75
CA ARG A 69 -15.51 3.77 0.20
C ARG A 69 -16.47 4.45 -0.77
N ALA A 70 -16.97 5.63 -0.41
CA ALA A 70 -17.92 6.43 -1.18
C ALA A 70 -17.32 7.15 -2.40
N ALA A 71 -15.98 7.18 -2.53
CA ALA A 71 -15.29 7.95 -3.54
C ALA A 71 -15.12 7.22 -4.90
N GLY A 72 -14.92 8.01 -5.96
CA GLY A 72 -14.62 7.53 -7.31
C GLY A 72 -15.83 6.95 -8.03
N LEU A 73 -15.95 5.61 -8.02
CA LEU A 73 -16.96 4.89 -8.79
C LEU A 73 -18.39 5.08 -8.23
N PRO A 74 -19.43 5.09 -9.08
CA PRO A 74 -20.83 5.04 -8.66
C PRO A 74 -21.18 3.77 -7.88
N ASP A 75 -22.24 3.83 -7.07
CA ASP A 75 -22.62 2.74 -6.17
C ASP A 75 -22.94 1.42 -6.90
N ASP A 76 -23.48 1.52 -8.11
CA ASP A 76 -23.90 0.43 -8.97
C ASP A 76 -22.87 0.07 -10.04
N TYR A 77 -21.74 0.78 -10.12
CA TYR A 77 -20.69 0.50 -11.08
C TYR A 77 -19.90 -0.75 -10.65
N PRO A 78 -19.81 -1.80 -11.48
CA PRO A 78 -19.11 -3.03 -11.14
C PRO A 78 -17.60 -2.83 -11.08
N THR A 79 -16.94 -3.55 -10.18
CA THR A 79 -15.47 -3.48 -10.07
C THR A 79 -14.75 -4.56 -10.88
N ASP A 80 -15.46 -5.22 -11.80
CA ASP A 80 -14.99 -6.34 -12.62
C ASP A 80 -13.62 -6.06 -13.26
N PHE A 81 -12.83 -7.13 -13.44
CA PHE A 81 -11.73 -7.16 -14.38
C PHE A 81 -12.16 -7.89 -15.64
N LEU A 82 -11.94 -7.25 -16.79
CA LEU A 82 -12.33 -7.74 -18.10
C LEU A 82 -11.10 -7.91 -19.00
N ILE A 83 -11.09 -8.96 -19.81
CA ILE A 83 -10.20 -9.14 -20.94
C ILE A 83 -11.06 -9.20 -22.20
N ALA A 84 -10.76 -8.39 -23.20
CA ALA A 84 -11.50 -8.30 -24.45
C ALA A 84 -10.58 -8.08 -25.65
N THR A 85 -11.09 -8.34 -26.84
CA THR A 85 -10.39 -8.07 -28.12
C THR A 85 -10.30 -6.57 -28.42
N ALA A 86 -11.36 -5.82 -28.11
CA ALA A 86 -11.47 -4.37 -28.12
C ALA A 86 -12.45 -3.95 -27.01
N LEU A 87 -12.54 -2.67 -26.67
CA LEU A 87 -13.53 -2.20 -25.69
C LEU A 87 -14.98 -2.46 -26.17
N ASP A 88 -15.20 -2.35 -27.48
CA ASP A 88 -16.44 -2.69 -28.20
C ASP A 88 -16.37 -4.04 -28.92
N GLY A 89 -15.39 -4.88 -28.57
CA GLY A 89 -15.18 -6.19 -29.17
C GLY A 89 -15.72 -7.35 -28.35
N ASP A 90 -15.35 -8.56 -28.76
CA ASP A 90 -15.71 -9.80 -28.05
C ASP A 90 -15.03 -9.90 -26.68
N GLU A 91 -15.83 -10.34 -25.71
CA GLU A 91 -15.35 -10.70 -24.38
C GLU A 91 -14.52 -11.99 -24.45
N ILE A 92 -13.32 -11.95 -23.88
CA ILE A 92 -12.43 -13.12 -23.79
C ILE A 92 -12.61 -13.79 -22.43
N GLY A 93 -12.58 -13.01 -21.35
CA GLY A 93 -12.79 -13.54 -20.00
C GLY A 93 -12.97 -12.44 -18.96
N ARG A 94 -13.65 -12.77 -17.87
CA ARG A 94 -14.01 -11.81 -16.82
C ARG A 94 -13.83 -12.40 -15.43
N ILE A 95 -13.34 -11.57 -14.52
CA ILE A 95 -13.44 -11.79 -13.08
C ILE A 95 -14.53 -10.85 -12.59
N GLU A 96 -15.71 -11.40 -12.34
CA GLU A 96 -16.83 -10.61 -11.82
C GLU A 96 -16.58 -10.22 -10.36
N MET A 97 -16.76 -8.94 -10.07
CA MET A 97 -16.58 -8.36 -8.74
C MET A 97 -17.75 -7.40 -8.44
N PRO A 98 -18.10 -7.20 -7.17
CA PRO A 98 -19.28 -6.44 -6.84
C PRO A 98 -19.10 -4.94 -7.12
N SER A 99 -20.21 -4.28 -7.43
CA SER A 99 -20.36 -2.84 -7.22
C SER A 99 -20.46 -2.55 -5.71
N ARG A 100 -20.30 -1.28 -5.31
CA ARG A 100 -20.35 -0.88 -3.90
C ARG A 100 -21.64 -1.35 -3.22
N ASN A 101 -22.80 -1.17 -3.85
CA ASN A 101 -24.09 -1.57 -3.30
C ASN A 101 -24.34 -3.09 -3.27
N LYS A 102 -23.57 -3.88 -4.03
CA LYS A 102 -23.65 -5.35 -4.04
C LYS A 102 -22.58 -6.01 -3.18
N ARG A 103 -21.68 -5.25 -2.56
CA ARG A 103 -20.57 -5.80 -1.77
C ARG A 103 -21.05 -6.73 -0.65
N ALA A 104 -22.20 -6.42 -0.04
CA ALA A 104 -22.77 -7.23 1.04
C ALA A 104 -23.44 -8.55 0.60
N SER A 105 -23.66 -8.77 -0.70
CA SER A 105 -24.44 -9.93 -1.17
C SER A 105 -23.69 -11.26 -1.15
N GLY A 106 -22.36 -11.24 -0.93
CA GLY A 106 -21.50 -12.42 -1.02
C GLY A 106 -21.46 -13.06 -2.43
N GLY A 107 -20.79 -14.21 -2.55
CA GLY A 107 -20.69 -15.00 -3.79
C GLY A 107 -19.64 -14.53 -4.80
N TRP A 108 -18.95 -13.44 -4.51
CA TRP A 108 -17.84 -12.90 -5.30
C TRP A 108 -16.50 -13.55 -4.92
N PRO A 109 -15.51 -13.60 -5.84
CA PRO A 109 -14.16 -14.08 -5.54
C PRO A 109 -13.50 -13.41 -4.34
N ASP A 110 -13.94 -12.21 -3.99
CA ASP A 110 -13.47 -11.40 -2.88
C ASP A 110 -14.56 -11.15 -1.82
N SER A 111 -15.38 -12.17 -1.49
CA SER A 111 -16.41 -12.03 -0.44
C SER A 111 -15.92 -12.35 0.96
N ASP A 112 -14.97 -13.29 1.11
CA ASP A 112 -14.55 -13.84 2.40
C ASP A 112 -13.26 -13.16 2.88
N TRP A 113 -13.34 -11.83 3.03
CA TRP A 113 -12.24 -11.00 3.52
C TRP A 113 -12.01 -11.19 5.02
N LEU A 114 -10.75 -11.34 5.45
CA LEU A 114 -10.34 -11.57 6.84
C LEU A 114 -10.24 -10.24 7.64
N THR A 115 -11.16 -9.31 7.40
CA THR A 115 -11.09 -7.91 7.83
C THR A 115 -12.48 -7.25 7.82
N PRO A 116 -12.71 -6.21 8.65
CA PRO A 116 -13.91 -5.38 8.56
C PRO A 116 -13.88 -4.45 7.34
N GLU A 117 -12.74 -4.32 6.66
CA GLU A 117 -12.50 -3.33 5.61
C GLU A 117 -12.03 -4.02 4.30
N PRO A 118 -12.96 -4.51 3.46
CA PRO A 118 -12.67 -5.06 2.14
C PRO A 118 -11.95 -4.07 1.22
N VAL A 119 -11.26 -4.58 0.19
CA VAL A 119 -10.59 -3.75 -0.83
C VAL A 119 -11.58 -2.79 -1.51
N VAL A 120 -11.12 -1.57 -1.78
CA VAL A 120 -11.88 -0.53 -2.49
C VAL A 120 -11.14 -0.10 -3.76
N ARG A 121 -11.88 0.04 -4.86
CA ARG A 121 -11.36 0.64 -6.11
C ARG A 121 -11.58 2.14 -6.07
N ALA A 122 -10.59 2.86 -5.55
CA ALA A 122 -10.58 4.32 -5.48
C ALA A 122 -9.24 4.84 -6.00
N SER A 123 -9.31 5.80 -6.94
CA SER A 123 -8.13 6.48 -7.47
C SER A 123 -7.51 7.43 -6.43
N GLN A 124 -6.20 7.61 -6.50
CA GLN A 124 -5.50 8.66 -5.75
C GLN A 124 -6.07 10.05 -5.98
N LEU A 125 -6.68 10.32 -7.15
CA LEU A 125 -7.44 11.56 -7.41
C LEU A 125 -8.48 11.88 -6.34
N TYR A 126 -9.10 10.86 -5.75
CA TYR A 126 -10.11 11.04 -4.72
C TYR A 126 -9.57 10.76 -3.32
N LEU A 127 -8.64 9.81 -3.19
CA LEU A 127 -8.05 9.46 -1.89
C LEU A 127 -7.20 10.60 -1.31
N GLU A 128 -6.32 11.22 -2.11
CA GLU A 128 -5.42 12.26 -1.60
C GLU A 128 -6.17 13.46 -1.02
N PRO A 129 -7.19 14.04 -1.68
CA PRO A 129 -7.97 15.12 -1.10
C PRO A 129 -8.62 14.76 0.25
N ILE A 130 -9.15 13.54 0.39
CA ILE A 130 -9.75 13.07 1.65
C ILE A 130 -8.71 13.00 2.78
N LEU A 131 -7.52 12.48 2.49
CA LEU A 131 -6.42 12.43 3.45
C LEU A 131 -5.90 13.83 3.79
N TYR A 132 -5.84 14.72 2.79
CA TYR A 132 -5.39 16.08 2.95
C TYR A 132 -6.33 16.87 3.86
N GLU A 133 -7.65 16.79 3.64
CA GLU A 133 -8.65 17.36 4.55
C GLU A 133 -8.48 16.84 5.98
N ARG A 134 -8.34 15.52 6.13
CA ARG A 134 -8.14 14.90 7.46
C ARG A 134 -6.84 15.36 8.13
N MET A 135 -5.78 15.53 7.36
CA MET A 135 -4.50 16.03 7.86
C MET A 135 -4.63 17.47 8.38
N LEU A 136 -5.37 18.33 7.67
CA LEU A 136 -5.61 19.73 8.07
C LEU A 136 -6.48 19.88 9.33
N GLU A 137 -7.28 18.87 9.68
CA GLU A 137 -8.05 18.87 10.93
C GLU A 137 -7.17 18.70 12.19
N SER A 138 -5.91 18.30 12.03
CA SER A 138 -5.03 18.00 13.17
C SER A 138 -4.27 19.24 13.66
N PRO A 139 -4.35 19.58 14.97
CA PRO A 139 -3.60 20.70 15.53
C PRO A 139 -2.09 20.45 15.64
N ASN A 140 -1.65 19.19 15.60
CA ASN A 140 -0.23 18.80 15.70
C ASN A 140 0.46 18.74 14.33
N ILE A 141 -0.24 19.05 13.23
CA ILE A 141 0.32 19.02 11.88
C ILE A 141 0.35 20.43 11.32
N THR A 142 1.55 20.90 10.98
CA THR A 142 1.74 22.10 10.17
C THR A 142 2.08 21.71 8.75
N VAL A 143 1.28 22.17 7.79
CA VAL A 143 1.46 21.89 6.36
C VAL A 143 2.10 23.10 5.68
N LEU A 144 3.23 22.87 5.01
CA LEU A 144 3.92 23.86 4.20
C LEU A 144 3.76 23.50 2.72
N ASN A 145 2.68 23.99 2.10
CA ASN A 145 2.47 23.86 0.67
C ASN A 145 3.40 24.79 -0.12
N SER A 146 3.45 24.59 -1.44
CA SER A 146 4.34 25.33 -2.33
C SER A 146 5.80 25.38 -1.84
N THR A 147 6.23 24.42 -1.04
CA THR A 147 7.53 24.44 -0.35
C THR A 147 8.35 23.24 -0.80
N ARG A 148 9.50 23.51 -1.41
CA ARG A 148 10.40 22.49 -1.96
C ARG A 148 11.61 22.29 -1.05
N ALA A 149 11.81 21.06 -0.57
CA ALA A 149 13.04 20.70 0.12
C ALA A 149 14.25 20.76 -0.82
N GLU A 150 15.37 21.31 -0.35
CA GLU A 150 16.57 21.49 -1.17
C GLU A 150 17.76 20.67 -0.64
N ARG A 151 18.05 20.78 0.66
CA ARG A 151 19.15 20.09 1.32
C ARG A 151 18.88 19.94 2.80
N PHE A 152 19.59 19.04 3.47
CA PHE A 152 19.57 18.92 4.92
C PHE A 152 20.98 18.69 5.47
N GLU A 153 21.14 18.96 6.75
CA GLU A 153 22.31 18.59 7.55
C GLU A 153 21.81 17.83 8.78
N GLN A 154 22.58 16.90 9.31
CA GLN A 154 22.23 16.18 10.54
C GLN A 154 23.40 16.12 11.50
N ASP A 155 23.08 16.08 12.79
CA ASP A 155 23.99 15.97 13.92
C ASP A 155 23.48 14.90 14.91
N ALA A 156 24.13 14.80 16.08
CA ALA A 156 23.74 13.82 17.10
C ALA A 156 22.34 14.06 17.68
N GLU A 157 21.83 15.29 17.60
CA GLU A 157 20.57 15.72 18.21
C GLU A 157 19.40 15.75 17.21
N GLY A 158 19.65 15.83 15.91
CA GLY A 158 18.59 15.82 14.92
C GLY A 158 19.03 16.21 13.51
N VAL A 159 18.10 16.83 12.78
CA VAL A 159 18.23 17.22 11.37
C VAL A 159 17.79 18.67 11.21
N THR A 160 18.53 19.43 10.42
CA THR A 160 18.15 20.76 9.95
C THR A 160 17.85 20.67 8.45
N LEU A 161 16.58 20.85 8.08
CA LEU A 161 16.12 20.89 6.69
C LEU A 161 16.10 22.33 6.18
N TYR A 162 16.65 22.53 4.98
CA TYR A 162 16.57 23.78 4.23
C TYR A 162 15.63 23.56 3.03
N ALA A 163 14.64 24.43 2.92
CA ALA A 163 13.63 24.39 1.89
C ALA A 163 13.37 25.80 1.34
N GLN A 164 12.66 25.86 0.23
CA GLN A 164 12.34 27.07 -0.49
C GLN A 164 10.82 27.17 -0.68
N ASP A 165 10.21 28.24 -0.18
CA ASP A 165 8.87 28.64 -0.57
C ASP A 165 8.93 29.14 -2.02
N THR A 166 8.20 28.46 -2.90
CA THR A 166 8.22 28.70 -4.34
C THR A 166 7.27 29.83 -4.78
N VAL A 167 6.42 30.33 -3.88
CA VAL A 167 5.52 31.47 -4.12
C VAL A 167 6.16 32.75 -3.61
N GLU A 168 6.64 32.75 -2.36
CA GLU A 168 7.24 33.93 -1.73
C GLU A 168 8.73 34.11 -2.06
N ASP A 169 9.34 33.12 -2.72
CA ASP A 169 10.78 33.03 -2.93
C ASP A 169 11.57 33.19 -1.61
N ALA A 170 11.01 32.67 -0.52
CA ALA A 170 11.57 32.74 0.82
C ALA A 170 12.25 31.43 1.24
N THR A 171 13.43 31.53 1.86
CA THR A 171 14.11 30.39 2.46
C THR A 171 13.42 29.97 3.76
N VAL A 172 13.11 28.69 3.86
CA VAL A 172 12.53 28.02 5.03
C VAL A 172 13.59 27.13 5.68
N THR A 173 13.76 27.23 6.99
CA THR A 173 14.64 26.37 7.78
C THR A 173 13.84 25.65 8.86
N ILE A 174 13.97 24.33 8.96
CA ILE A 174 13.21 23.51 9.92
C ILE A 174 14.20 22.65 10.71
N ARG A 175 14.19 22.79 12.04
CA ARG A 175 14.89 21.88 12.95
C ARG A 175 13.94 20.78 13.40
N ALA A 176 14.36 19.53 13.29
CA ALA A 176 13.58 18.38 13.74
C ALA A 176 14.45 17.31 14.37
N ARG A 177 13.85 16.42 15.18
CA ARG A 177 14.54 15.22 15.67
C ARG A 177 14.73 14.22 14.54
N PHE A 178 13.72 14.04 13.69
CA PHE A 178 13.76 13.12 12.55
C PHE A 178 13.29 13.78 11.24
N LEU A 179 13.90 13.37 10.13
CA LEU A 179 13.44 13.70 8.78
C LEU A 179 12.97 12.42 8.07
N VAL A 180 11.82 12.47 7.40
CA VAL A 180 11.32 11.37 6.57
C VAL A 180 11.07 11.81 5.13
N GLY A 181 11.79 11.22 4.19
CA GLY A 181 11.60 11.39 2.76
C GLY A 181 10.46 10.52 2.24
N CYS A 182 9.32 11.15 1.94
CA CYS A 182 8.14 10.58 1.30
C CYS A 182 7.94 11.20 -0.11
N ASP A 183 9.04 11.63 -0.73
CA ASP A 183 9.12 12.52 -1.89
C ASP A 183 9.17 11.79 -3.25
N GLY A 184 8.69 10.53 -3.27
CA GLY A 184 8.43 9.77 -4.49
C GLY A 184 9.66 9.14 -5.15
N GLY A 185 9.46 8.53 -6.32
CA GLY A 185 10.49 7.74 -7.02
C GLY A 185 11.76 8.51 -7.37
N ARG A 186 11.65 9.83 -7.56
CA ARG A 186 12.78 10.73 -7.86
C ARG A 186 13.44 11.32 -6.60
N SER A 187 13.07 10.84 -5.41
CA SER A 187 13.45 11.31 -4.08
C SER A 187 14.79 12.04 -4.02
N THR A 188 14.73 13.31 -3.63
CA THR A 188 15.88 14.16 -3.32
C THR A 188 16.51 13.72 -2.01
N ILE A 189 15.70 13.34 -1.01
CA ILE A 189 16.18 12.87 0.29
C ILE A 189 17.02 11.59 0.15
N ARG A 190 16.51 10.57 -0.55
CA ARG A 190 17.25 9.33 -0.80
C ARG A 190 18.60 9.61 -1.47
N LYS A 191 18.60 10.43 -2.53
CA LYS A 191 19.82 10.77 -3.28
C LYS A 191 20.83 11.51 -2.42
N ALA A 192 20.39 12.45 -1.58
CA ALA A 192 21.26 13.18 -0.67
C ALA A 192 21.89 12.29 0.42
N LEU A 193 21.21 11.21 0.81
CA LEU A 193 21.78 10.17 1.70
C LEU A 193 22.76 9.23 0.97
N GLY A 194 22.85 9.29 -0.36
CA GLY A 194 23.66 8.36 -1.16
C GLY A 194 23.11 6.94 -1.23
N ILE A 195 21.85 6.72 -0.83
CA ILE A 195 21.22 5.39 -0.81
C ILE A 195 20.85 4.96 -2.24
N LYS A 196 21.32 3.77 -2.64
CA LYS A 196 21.01 3.21 -3.94
C LYS A 196 19.73 2.40 -3.93
N LEU A 197 19.03 2.45 -5.07
CA LEU A 197 17.96 1.53 -5.40
C LEU A 197 18.57 0.32 -6.13
N VAL A 198 18.18 -0.88 -5.76
CA VAL A 198 18.70 -2.15 -6.31
C VAL A 198 17.53 -3.01 -6.77
N GLY A 199 17.66 -3.66 -7.94
CA GLY A 199 16.66 -4.55 -8.49
C GLY A 199 16.65 -4.56 -10.02
N ASP A 200 15.49 -4.77 -10.61
CA ASP A 200 15.30 -4.92 -12.05
C ASP A 200 14.95 -3.55 -12.67
N GLU A 201 15.90 -2.97 -13.40
CA GLU A 201 15.84 -1.58 -13.85
C GLU A 201 14.82 -1.32 -14.98
N GLU A 202 14.51 -2.32 -15.81
CA GLU A 202 13.55 -2.19 -16.91
C GLU A 202 12.74 -3.47 -17.11
N LEU A 203 11.46 -3.42 -16.73
CA LEU A 203 10.49 -4.51 -16.89
C LEU A 203 9.46 -4.23 -18.01
N GLY A 204 9.48 -3.03 -18.58
CA GLY A 204 8.61 -2.61 -19.68
C GLY A 204 8.44 -1.10 -19.73
N ARG A 205 8.07 -0.58 -20.90
CA ARG A 205 7.79 0.84 -21.13
C ARG A 205 6.30 1.00 -21.39
N THR A 206 5.68 1.93 -20.67
CA THR A 206 4.24 2.14 -20.70
C THR A 206 3.94 3.62 -20.83
N ARG A 207 3.00 3.92 -21.71
CA ARG A 207 2.38 5.22 -21.88
C ARG A 207 1.06 5.25 -21.13
N SER A 208 0.86 6.26 -20.30
CA SER A 208 -0.36 6.47 -19.51
C SER A 208 -1.03 7.78 -19.91
N SER A 209 -2.30 7.73 -20.24
CA SER A 209 -3.09 8.91 -20.60
C SER A 209 -4.37 8.96 -19.78
N LEU A 210 -4.55 10.03 -19.02
CA LEU A 210 -5.82 10.36 -18.38
C LEU A 210 -6.64 11.22 -19.34
N ILE A 211 -7.82 10.75 -19.69
CA ILE A 211 -8.73 11.45 -20.59
C ILE A 211 -10.10 11.67 -19.95
N ARG A 212 -10.82 12.67 -20.44
CA ARG A 212 -12.25 12.86 -20.18
C ARG A 212 -13.06 12.61 -21.45
N SER A 213 -13.99 11.66 -21.39
CA SER A 213 -14.96 11.36 -22.45
C SER A 213 -16.13 10.52 -21.91
N LYS A 214 -17.36 11.02 -22.07
CA LYS A 214 -18.60 10.29 -21.75
C LYS A 214 -18.90 9.17 -22.75
N GLU A 215 -18.38 9.28 -23.97
CA GLU A 215 -18.68 8.34 -25.06
C GLU A 215 -17.99 6.98 -24.86
N VAL A 216 -16.89 6.93 -24.11
CA VAL A 216 -16.15 5.67 -23.83
C VAL A 216 -17.02 4.67 -23.07
N LEU A 217 -17.89 5.12 -22.16
CA LEU A 217 -18.77 4.21 -21.42
C LEU A 217 -19.72 3.45 -22.35
N ALA A 218 -20.19 4.10 -23.43
CA ALA A 218 -21.12 3.53 -24.39
C ALA A 218 -20.45 2.48 -25.31
N LYS A 219 -19.13 2.32 -25.26
CA LYS A 219 -18.41 1.30 -26.03
C LYS A 219 -18.52 -0.09 -25.44
N PHE A 220 -18.79 -0.22 -24.14
CA PHE A 220 -19.01 -1.53 -23.55
C PHE A 220 -20.32 -2.12 -24.10
N PRO A 221 -20.28 -3.26 -24.81
CA PRO A 221 -21.49 -3.86 -25.40
C PRO A 221 -22.45 -4.43 -24.34
N GLY A 222 -21.98 -4.57 -23.10
CA GLY A 222 -22.76 -5.08 -21.98
C GLY A 222 -22.32 -4.44 -20.66
N ARG A 223 -22.23 -5.26 -19.62
CA ARG A 223 -21.83 -4.80 -18.28
C ARG A 223 -20.42 -4.19 -18.33
N PRO A 224 -20.24 -2.92 -17.93
CA PRO A 224 -18.92 -2.30 -17.92
C PRO A 224 -17.99 -2.96 -16.90
N ALA A 225 -16.70 -2.62 -16.94
CA ALA A 225 -15.70 -3.14 -16.01
C ALA A 225 -14.84 -1.98 -15.48
N TRP A 226 -14.37 -2.10 -14.24
CA TRP A 226 -13.45 -1.12 -13.68
C TRP A 226 -12.11 -1.13 -14.40
N MET A 227 -11.61 -2.33 -14.76
CA MET A 227 -10.37 -2.50 -15.50
C MET A 227 -10.60 -3.45 -16.67
N THR A 228 -10.24 -3.00 -17.88
CA THR A 228 -10.32 -3.79 -19.11
C THR A 228 -8.94 -3.90 -19.75
N ASN A 229 -8.43 -5.13 -19.89
CA ASN A 229 -7.30 -5.42 -20.75
C ASN A 229 -7.77 -5.72 -22.17
N VAL A 230 -7.30 -4.92 -23.11
CA VAL A 230 -7.54 -5.10 -24.54
C VAL A 230 -6.35 -5.81 -25.16
N VAL A 231 -6.59 -6.90 -25.90
CA VAL A 231 -5.54 -7.78 -26.45
C VAL A 231 -5.77 -8.24 -27.90
N GLY A 232 -6.72 -7.63 -28.62
CA GLY A 232 -6.99 -7.95 -30.04
C GLY A 232 -6.06 -7.20 -31.01
N THR A 233 -6.32 -7.35 -32.32
CA THR A 233 -5.49 -6.79 -33.39
C THR A 233 -5.59 -5.26 -33.50
N ARG A 234 -6.72 -4.68 -33.07
CA ARG A 234 -6.97 -3.23 -33.14
C ARG A 234 -6.05 -2.43 -32.22
N GLY A 235 -5.65 -3.00 -31.10
CA GLY A 235 -4.85 -2.30 -30.11
C GLY A 235 -4.69 -3.13 -28.85
N ARG A 236 -3.61 -2.86 -28.11
CA ARG A 236 -3.34 -3.53 -26.83
C ARG A 236 -3.13 -2.50 -25.74
N GLY A 237 -3.80 -2.68 -24.62
CA GLY A 237 -3.68 -1.76 -23.50
C GLY A 237 -4.56 -2.13 -22.32
N THR A 238 -4.51 -1.31 -21.28
CA THR A 238 -5.38 -1.41 -20.11
C THR A 238 -6.18 -0.12 -20.00
N VAL A 239 -7.50 -0.24 -19.90
CA VAL A 239 -8.42 0.87 -19.67
C VAL A 239 -8.93 0.76 -18.23
N ILE A 240 -8.80 1.84 -17.46
CA ILE A 240 -9.27 1.90 -16.07
C ILE A 240 -10.33 3.00 -15.96
N ALA A 241 -11.51 2.63 -15.50
CA ALA A 241 -12.54 3.58 -15.09
C ALA A 241 -12.12 4.27 -13.79
N ILE A 242 -11.93 5.58 -13.85
CA ILE A 242 -11.51 6.37 -12.68
C ILE A 242 -12.73 6.81 -11.86
N ASP A 243 -13.78 7.25 -12.54
CA ASP A 243 -15.01 7.77 -11.94
C ASP A 243 -16.28 7.03 -12.42
N GLY A 244 -16.11 6.02 -13.26
CA GLY A 244 -17.20 5.23 -13.84
C GLY A 244 -18.15 6.01 -14.76
N ARG A 245 -17.76 7.22 -15.21
CA ARG A 245 -18.62 8.12 -15.99
C ARG A 245 -17.91 8.70 -17.20
N GLU A 246 -16.82 9.41 -16.99
CA GLU A 246 -16.13 10.13 -18.06
C GLU A 246 -14.61 10.15 -17.92
N LEU A 247 -14.05 9.85 -16.75
CA LEU A 247 -12.61 9.82 -16.53
C LEU A 247 -12.05 8.40 -16.74
N TRP A 248 -11.10 8.30 -17.67
CA TRP A 248 -10.49 7.04 -18.06
C TRP A 248 -8.98 7.16 -18.07
N LEU A 249 -8.31 6.23 -17.42
CA LEU A 249 -6.87 6.07 -17.50
C LEU A 249 -6.55 4.95 -18.48
N VAL A 250 -5.82 5.27 -19.54
CA VAL A 250 -5.47 4.32 -20.60
C VAL A 250 -3.96 4.08 -20.57
N HIS A 251 -3.57 2.83 -20.40
CA HIS A 251 -2.20 2.38 -20.45
C HIS A 251 -1.93 1.65 -21.76
N ARG A 252 -0.87 2.02 -22.48
CA ARG A 252 -0.36 1.30 -23.66
C ARG A 252 1.09 0.92 -23.46
N GLY A 253 1.38 -0.38 -23.52
CA GLY A 253 2.76 -0.87 -23.55
C GLY A 253 3.40 -0.62 -24.91
N THR A 254 4.69 -0.27 -24.95
CA THR A 254 5.44 -0.09 -26.20
C THR A 254 6.29 -1.33 -26.49
N GLN A 255 6.25 -1.86 -27.73
CA GLN A 255 6.92 -3.11 -28.11
C GLN A 255 8.42 -2.92 -28.41
N ASP A 256 8.81 -1.84 -29.11
CA ASP A 256 10.14 -1.73 -29.75
C ASP A 256 10.97 -0.50 -29.34
N GLY A 257 10.57 0.18 -28.27
CA GLY A 257 11.41 1.23 -27.67
C GLY A 257 11.61 2.48 -28.53
N ASP A 258 10.58 3.28 -28.69
CA ASP A 258 10.63 4.71 -28.38
C ASP A 258 9.18 5.14 -28.08
N PHE A 259 8.99 6.06 -27.14
CA PHE A 259 7.67 6.61 -26.92
C PHE A 259 7.18 7.40 -28.14
N ASP A 260 8.13 7.94 -28.92
CA ASP A 260 7.88 8.70 -30.13
C ASP A 260 7.49 7.83 -31.34
N SER A 261 7.63 6.51 -31.25
CA SER A 261 7.24 5.59 -32.34
C SER A 261 5.74 5.31 -32.39
N ILE A 262 4.96 5.87 -31.47
CA ILE A 262 3.52 5.63 -31.31
C ILE A 262 2.81 6.98 -31.32
N ASP A 263 1.89 7.17 -32.26
CA ASP A 263 0.96 8.30 -32.21
C ASP A 263 -0.01 8.15 -31.03
N LEU A 264 -0.08 9.17 -30.18
CA LEU A 264 -0.89 9.16 -28.96
C LEU A 264 -2.39 9.03 -29.28
N ASP A 265 -2.87 9.80 -30.24
CA ASP A 265 -4.29 9.86 -30.59
C ASP A 265 -4.75 8.53 -31.20
N GLN A 266 -3.99 8.01 -32.17
CA GLN A 266 -4.22 6.71 -32.78
C GLN A 266 -4.17 5.59 -31.73
N SER A 267 -3.19 5.62 -30.83
CA SER A 267 -3.09 4.67 -29.70
C SER A 267 -4.36 4.62 -28.85
N LEU A 268 -4.94 5.79 -28.53
CA LEU A 268 -6.17 5.87 -27.75
C LEU A 268 -7.36 5.35 -28.55
N ARG A 269 -7.48 5.73 -29.82
CA ARG A 269 -8.54 5.26 -30.73
C ARG A 269 -8.53 3.75 -30.89
N ASP A 270 -7.34 3.18 -31.07
CA ASP A 270 -7.10 1.74 -31.20
C ASP A 270 -7.58 0.97 -29.97
N VAL A 271 -7.12 1.36 -28.78
CA VAL A 271 -7.43 0.67 -27.52
C VAL A 271 -8.90 0.84 -27.12
N LEU A 272 -9.45 2.05 -27.28
CA LEU A 272 -10.83 2.36 -26.90
C LEU A 272 -11.87 2.02 -27.97
N GLY A 273 -11.39 1.65 -29.16
CA GLY A 273 -12.22 1.37 -30.31
C GLY A 273 -12.96 2.58 -30.89
N MET A 274 -12.41 3.78 -30.75
CA MET A 274 -13.04 5.04 -31.17
C MET A 274 -12.69 5.39 -32.61
N GLY A 275 -13.65 5.93 -33.37
CA GLY A 275 -13.44 6.38 -34.75
C GLY A 275 -12.66 7.71 -34.82
N PRO A 276 -12.25 8.16 -36.02
CA PRO A 276 -11.42 9.37 -36.20
C PRO A 276 -12.10 10.68 -35.78
N ASP A 277 -13.44 10.74 -35.83
CA ASP A 277 -14.19 11.96 -35.46
C ASP A 277 -14.43 12.10 -33.95
N TRP A 278 -14.07 11.09 -33.15
CA TRP A 278 -14.22 11.14 -31.69
C TRP A 278 -13.28 12.19 -31.09
N LYS A 279 -13.81 12.94 -30.11
CA LYS A 279 -13.10 13.97 -29.37
C LYS A 279 -13.04 13.63 -27.89
N TYR A 280 -11.92 13.97 -27.27
CA TYR A 280 -11.71 13.83 -25.83
C TYR A 280 -10.88 14.99 -25.31
N GLU A 281 -10.96 15.23 -24.00
CA GLU A 281 -10.04 16.12 -23.31
C GLU A 281 -8.88 15.30 -22.75
N LEU A 282 -7.64 15.63 -23.12
CA LEU A 282 -6.44 15.03 -22.52
C LEU A 282 -6.09 15.81 -21.25
N LEU A 283 -6.25 15.18 -20.09
CA LEU A 283 -6.02 15.81 -18.80
C LEU A 283 -4.57 15.64 -18.32
N ASN A 284 -4.01 14.46 -18.54
CA ASN A 284 -2.62 14.15 -18.19
C ASN A 284 -2.05 13.07 -19.11
N HIS A 285 -0.74 13.12 -19.31
CA HIS A 285 -0.01 12.17 -20.12
C HIS A 285 1.38 11.94 -19.52
N GLU A 286 1.75 10.68 -19.31
CA GLU A 286 3.05 10.30 -18.78
C GLU A 286 3.59 9.04 -19.43
N ASP A 287 4.83 9.12 -19.87
CA ASP A 287 5.62 8.02 -20.37
C ASP A 287 6.57 7.54 -19.25
N TRP A 288 6.45 6.27 -18.86
CA TRP A 288 7.17 5.72 -17.72
C TRP A 288 7.72 4.32 -17.98
N ILE A 289 8.81 4.01 -17.28
CA ILE A 289 9.47 2.71 -17.31
C ILE A 289 9.06 1.95 -16.05
N GLY A 290 8.48 0.77 -16.22
CA GLY A 290 8.19 -0.14 -15.13
C GLY A 290 9.50 -0.70 -14.58
N ARG A 291 9.72 -0.51 -13.28
CA ARG A 291 10.91 -0.98 -12.56
C ARG A 291 10.50 -1.77 -11.34
N ARG A 292 11.38 -2.65 -10.88
CA ARG A 292 11.27 -3.27 -9.55
C ARG A 292 12.55 -2.97 -8.79
N MET A 293 12.54 -1.91 -8.00
CA MET A 293 13.72 -1.45 -7.27
C MET A 293 13.39 -1.25 -5.80
N VAL A 294 14.31 -1.65 -4.91
CA VAL A 294 14.20 -1.45 -3.46
C VAL A 294 15.49 -0.81 -2.96
N ALA A 295 15.39 0.15 -2.05
CA ALA A 295 16.53 0.81 -1.46
C ALA A 295 17.33 -0.17 -0.60
N GLU A 296 18.65 -0.16 -0.74
CA GLU A 296 19.54 -1.05 0.04
C GLU A 296 19.52 -0.75 1.55
N GLN A 297 19.06 0.44 1.93
CA GLN A 297 18.85 0.88 3.32
C GLN A 297 17.66 1.85 3.36
N PHE A 298 16.92 1.89 4.47
CA PHE A 298 15.79 2.81 4.65
C PHE A 298 16.13 4.03 5.52
N ARG A 299 17.36 4.12 6.02
CA ARG A 299 17.75 5.11 7.02
C ARG A 299 19.26 5.37 7.00
N VAL A 300 19.67 6.62 7.23
CA VAL A 300 21.03 6.97 7.71
C VAL A 300 20.90 8.01 8.83
N GLY A 301 21.33 7.66 10.04
CA GLY A 301 21.25 8.54 11.20
C GLY A 301 19.80 8.87 11.57
N ASN A 302 19.43 10.15 11.59
CA ASN A 302 18.09 10.61 11.93
C ASN A 302 17.18 10.83 10.69
N VAL A 303 17.60 10.33 9.53
CA VAL A 303 16.90 10.51 8.25
C VAL A 303 16.42 9.17 7.71
N PHE A 304 15.13 9.09 7.39
CA PHE A 304 14.45 7.89 6.88
C PHE A 304 13.87 8.16 5.49
N ILE A 305 13.58 7.09 4.73
CA ILE A 305 12.83 7.13 3.47
C ILE A 305 11.70 6.10 3.48
N ALA A 306 10.57 6.41 2.86
CA ALA A 306 9.40 5.52 2.83
C ALA A 306 8.60 5.62 1.52
N GLY A 307 7.82 4.58 1.21
CA GLY A 307 7.02 4.52 -0.03
C GLY A 307 7.90 4.53 -1.29
N ASP A 308 7.45 5.22 -2.33
CA ASP A 308 8.19 5.34 -3.61
C ASP A 308 9.63 5.89 -3.45
N ALA A 309 9.93 6.61 -2.36
CA ALA A 309 11.29 7.02 -2.05
C ALA A 309 12.19 5.84 -1.67
N ALA A 310 11.63 4.79 -1.06
CA ALA A 310 12.32 3.57 -0.65
C ALA A 310 12.16 2.42 -1.66
N HIS A 311 11.07 2.33 -2.41
CA HIS A 311 10.83 1.22 -3.33
C HIS A 311 9.94 1.60 -4.51
N LEU A 312 10.35 1.22 -5.72
CA LEU A 312 9.65 1.48 -6.97
C LEU A 312 9.17 0.18 -7.58
N TRP A 313 7.86 0.05 -7.76
CA TRP A 313 7.25 -1.19 -8.23
C TRP A 313 6.52 -0.99 -9.56
N VAL A 314 6.50 -2.05 -10.37
CA VAL A 314 5.54 -2.16 -11.48
C VAL A 314 4.13 -2.18 -10.86
N PRO A 315 3.15 -1.45 -11.41
CA PRO A 315 1.82 -1.25 -10.82
C PRO A 315 0.91 -2.49 -10.93
N LEU A 316 1.40 -3.65 -10.48
CA LEU A 316 0.63 -4.89 -10.40
C LEU A 316 -0.01 -5.00 -9.02
N ALA A 317 -1.26 -5.47 -9.00
CA ALA A 317 -2.14 -5.53 -7.80
C ALA A 317 -2.37 -4.19 -7.06
N GLY A 318 -1.89 -3.05 -7.58
CA GLY A 318 -2.05 -1.74 -6.96
C GLY A 318 -1.31 -1.57 -5.63
N TYR A 319 -0.28 -2.36 -5.35
CA TYR A 319 0.25 -2.47 -3.98
C TYR A 319 1.29 -1.41 -3.59
N GLY A 320 1.97 -0.73 -4.52
CA GLY A 320 3.06 0.22 -4.17
C GLY A 320 2.66 1.29 -3.14
N MET A 321 1.52 1.97 -3.36
CA MET A 321 0.96 2.92 -2.38
C MET A 321 0.63 2.25 -1.04
N ASN A 322 0.05 1.05 -1.08
CA ASN A 322 -0.40 0.34 0.11
C ASN A 322 0.79 -0.17 0.96
N ALA A 323 1.87 -0.62 0.32
CA ALA A 323 3.15 -0.89 0.98
C ALA A 323 3.71 0.37 1.63
N GLY A 324 3.69 1.51 0.92
CA GLY A 324 4.14 2.78 1.48
C GLY A 324 3.33 3.23 2.69
N VAL A 325 1.99 3.07 2.69
CA VAL A 325 1.17 3.36 3.88
C VAL A 325 1.53 2.42 5.03
N ALA A 326 1.81 1.15 4.77
CA ALA A 326 2.28 0.22 5.80
C ALA A 326 3.66 0.62 6.36
N ASP A 327 4.57 1.16 5.52
CA ASP A 327 5.84 1.73 6.00
C ASP A 327 5.60 2.94 6.90
N ALA A 328 4.68 3.82 6.53
CA ALA A 328 4.30 4.98 7.34
C ALA A 328 3.76 4.58 8.71
N MET A 329 2.90 3.57 8.79
CA MET A 329 2.36 3.10 10.08
C MET A 329 3.45 2.50 10.96
N ASN A 330 4.37 1.77 10.34
CA ASN A 330 5.52 1.19 11.02
C ASN A 330 6.48 2.28 11.57
N LEU A 331 6.85 3.24 10.72
CA LEU A 331 7.69 4.38 11.11
C LEU A 331 7.04 5.22 12.20
N SER A 332 5.73 5.50 12.11
CA SER A 332 5.05 6.30 13.11
C SER A 332 5.20 5.69 14.51
N PHE A 333 5.02 4.37 14.63
CA PHE A 333 5.24 3.65 15.89
C PHE A 333 6.69 3.76 16.38
N ILE A 334 7.66 3.50 15.51
CA ILE A 334 9.09 3.50 15.82
C ILE A 334 9.61 4.89 16.20
N LEU A 335 9.25 5.93 15.46
CA LEU A 335 9.72 7.29 15.74
C LEU A 335 9.05 7.85 17.00
N SER A 336 7.74 7.61 17.15
CA SER A 336 6.99 8.06 18.32
C SER A 336 7.46 7.40 19.61
N SER A 337 7.90 6.14 19.58
CA SER A 337 8.38 5.44 20.78
C SER A 337 9.66 6.05 21.35
N VAL A 338 10.58 6.46 20.47
CA VAL A 338 11.81 7.19 20.84
C VAL A 338 11.47 8.59 21.32
N LEU A 339 10.59 9.32 20.62
CA LEU A 339 10.19 10.68 21.00
C LEU A 339 9.46 10.74 22.35
N LYS A 340 8.67 9.70 22.67
CA LYS A 340 8.02 9.55 23.99
C LYS A 340 8.98 9.06 25.08
N GLY A 341 10.21 8.70 24.74
CA GLY A 341 11.29 8.40 25.68
C GLY A 341 11.25 7.00 26.33
N TRP A 342 10.36 6.11 25.90
CA TRP A 342 10.28 4.76 26.48
C TRP A 342 11.11 3.72 25.72
N ALA A 343 11.33 3.91 24.41
CA ALA A 343 12.14 3.00 23.61
C ALA A 343 13.63 3.36 23.61
N ASP A 344 14.47 2.35 23.49
CA ASP A 344 15.90 2.52 23.24
C ASP A 344 16.11 2.99 21.79
N PRO A 345 17.07 3.90 21.50
CA PRO A 345 17.35 4.35 20.12
C PRO A 345 17.63 3.23 19.11
N ALA A 346 18.05 2.03 19.54
CA ALA A 346 18.23 0.88 18.67
C ALA A 346 16.91 0.36 18.05
N ILE A 347 15.74 0.74 18.59
CA ILE A 347 14.42 0.45 17.98
C ILE A 347 14.31 0.98 16.55
N LEU A 348 15.05 2.04 16.21
CA LEU A 348 15.01 2.67 14.89
C LEU A 348 15.42 1.69 13.76
N ASP A 349 16.21 0.66 14.07
CA ASP A 349 16.64 -0.36 13.10
C ASP A 349 15.53 -1.38 12.80
N ALA A 350 14.50 -1.46 13.64
CA ALA A 350 13.34 -2.33 13.43
C ALA A 350 12.61 -2.00 12.12
N HIS A 351 12.64 -0.73 11.68
CA HIS A 351 11.92 -0.32 10.47
C HIS A 351 12.40 -1.10 9.25
N MET A 352 13.73 -1.15 9.06
CA MET A 352 14.30 -1.90 7.95
C MET A 352 14.10 -3.40 8.13
N ALA A 353 14.31 -3.92 9.34
CA ALA A 353 14.14 -5.34 9.66
C ALA A 353 12.70 -5.85 9.37
N GLU A 354 11.69 -5.01 9.62
CA GLU A 354 10.29 -5.36 9.43
C GLU A 354 9.77 -5.08 8.02
N ARG A 355 10.18 -3.96 7.40
CA ARG A 355 9.57 -3.50 6.15
C ARG A 355 10.33 -3.91 4.90
N HIS A 356 11.67 -3.99 4.96
CA HIS A 356 12.47 -4.34 3.79
C HIS A 356 12.17 -5.76 3.27
N PRO A 357 12.14 -6.84 4.11
CA PRO A 357 11.84 -8.18 3.63
C PRO A 357 10.47 -8.31 2.98
N ILE A 358 9.45 -7.63 3.54
CA ILE A 358 8.09 -7.64 2.99
C ILE A 358 8.06 -6.95 1.63
N THR A 359 8.66 -5.77 1.52
CA THR A 359 8.76 -5.02 0.27
C THR A 359 9.48 -5.85 -0.79
N GLU A 360 10.58 -6.52 -0.43
CA GLU A 360 11.32 -7.40 -1.32
C GLU A 360 10.45 -8.57 -1.80
N GLN A 361 9.89 -9.34 -0.88
CA GLN A 361 9.10 -10.54 -1.17
C GLN A 361 7.91 -10.20 -2.06
N VAL A 362 7.10 -9.23 -1.65
CA VAL A 362 5.89 -8.83 -2.37
C VAL A 362 6.26 -8.31 -3.77
N SER A 363 7.33 -7.52 -3.89
CA SER A 363 7.76 -6.99 -5.18
C SER A 363 8.13 -8.10 -6.17
N ARG A 364 8.76 -9.20 -5.70
CA ARG A 364 9.10 -10.37 -6.54
C ARG A 364 7.87 -11.12 -7.01
N PHE A 365 6.92 -11.40 -6.11
CA PHE A 365 5.67 -12.05 -6.49
C PHE A 365 4.89 -11.21 -7.51
N ALA A 366 4.82 -9.90 -7.31
CA ALA A 366 4.17 -9.00 -8.27
C ALA A 366 4.89 -9.01 -9.62
N ALA A 367 6.22 -8.89 -9.65
CA ALA A 367 7.00 -8.90 -10.88
C ALA A 367 6.94 -10.24 -11.63
N GLY A 368 6.98 -11.37 -10.91
CA GLY A 368 6.86 -12.71 -11.48
C GLY A 368 5.51 -12.92 -12.18
N MET A 369 4.42 -12.49 -11.54
CA MET A 369 3.08 -12.50 -12.17
C MET A 369 3.02 -11.58 -13.39
N GLY A 370 3.66 -10.41 -13.33
CA GLY A 370 3.80 -9.50 -14.47
C GLY A 370 4.49 -10.15 -15.66
N ALA A 371 5.58 -10.89 -15.40
CA ALA A 371 6.29 -11.65 -16.42
C ALA A 371 5.41 -12.76 -17.02
N GLN A 372 4.68 -13.52 -16.19
CA GLN A 372 3.74 -14.54 -16.65
C GLN A 372 2.62 -13.95 -17.52
N ASN A 373 2.06 -12.80 -17.13
CA ASN A 373 1.06 -12.12 -17.94
C ASN A 373 1.66 -11.61 -19.26
N ARG A 374 2.84 -11.00 -19.25
CA ARG A 374 3.51 -10.59 -20.51
C ARG A 374 3.77 -11.77 -21.44
N ALA A 375 4.20 -12.92 -20.91
CA ALA A 375 4.41 -14.14 -21.68
C ALA A 375 3.10 -14.71 -22.23
N ALA A 376 2.06 -14.81 -21.40
CA ALA A 376 0.76 -15.36 -21.80
C ALA A 376 0.00 -14.45 -22.78
N PHE A 377 0.21 -13.14 -22.68
CA PHE A 377 -0.29 -12.15 -23.61
C PHE A 377 0.88 -11.67 -24.47
N GLU A 378 1.79 -12.51 -24.98
CA GLU A 378 2.90 -12.01 -25.82
C GLU A 378 2.38 -11.09 -26.93
N PHE A 379 3.19 -10.12 -27.38
CA PHE A 379 2.86 -9.35 -28.58
C PHE A 379 3.01 -10.27 -29.80
N ASP A 380 2.11 -11.25 -29.90
CA ASP A 380 2.02 -12.23 -30.96
C ASP A 380 0.81 -11.84 -31.84
N PRO A 381 1.06 -11.28 -33.04
CA PRO A 381 0.01 -10.93 -33.99
C PRO A 381 -0.87 -12.12 -34.39
N ASP A 382 -0.32 -13.34 -34.42
CA ASP A 382 -1.07 -14.53 -34.79
C ASP A 382 -2.06 -14.90 -33.68
N MET A 383 -1.64 -14.77 -32.42
CA MET A 383 -2.53 -14.95 -31.26
C MET A 383 -3.63 -13.89 -31.25
N ALA A 384 -3.31 -12.62 -31.47
CA ALA A 384 -4.31 -11.55 -31.57
C ALA A 384 -5.30 -11.79 -32.72
N ALA A 385 -4.82 -12.22 -33.89
CA ALA A 385 -5.67 -12.56 -35.03
C ALA A 385 -6.59 -13.75 -34.74
N LYS A 386 -6.11 -14.78 -34.02
CA LYS A 386 -6.94 -15.90 -33.56
C LYS A 386 -7.99 -15.48 -32.55
N LEU A 387 -7.66 -14.57 -31.63
CA LEU A 387 -8.64 -14.00 -30.70
C LEU A 387 -9.75 -13.26 -31.46
N ASP A 388 -9.42 -12.47 -32.49
CA ASP A 388 -10.41 -11.70 -33.24
C ASP A 388 -11.23 -12.55 -34.24
N ALA A 389 -10.73 -13.73 -34.62
CA ALA A 389 -11.34 -14.59 -35.62
C ALA A 389 -12.76 -15.05 -35.22
N GLN A 390 -13.71 -14.86 -36.12
CA GLN A 390 -15.11 -15.30 -35.97
C GLN A 390 -15.34 -16.74 -36.45
N THR A 391 -14.27 -17.51 -36.66
CA THR A 391 -14.34 -18.93 -36.99
C THR A 391 -14.63 -19.77 -35.75
N GLU A 392 -15.08 -21.01 -35.93
CA GLU A 392 -15.24 -21.96 -34.81
C GLU A 392 -13.93 -22.13 -34.00
N GLU A 393 -12.79 -22.19 -34.70
CA GLU A 393 -11.47 -22.25 -34.07
C GLU A 393 -11.18 -21.00 -33.23
N GLY A 394 -11.45 -19.79 -33.75
CA GLY A 394 -11.25 -18.54 -33.03
C GLY A 394 -12.13 -18.42 -31.79
N VAL A 395 -13.42 -18.81 -31.90
CA VAL A 395 -14.36 -18.85 -30.76
C VAL A 395 -13.88 -19.83 -29.69
N SER A 396 -13.46 -21.04 -30.09
CA SER A 396 -12.94 -22.04 -29.16
C SER A 396 -11.64 -21.59 -28.49
N PHE A 397 -10.73 -20.99 -29.26
CA PHE A 397 -9.48 -20.44 -28.76
C PHE A 397 -9.72 -19.32 -27.75
N ARG A 398 -10.60 -18.35 -28.06
CA ARG A 398 -10.99 -17.28 -27.12
C ARG A 398 -11.51 -17.85 -25.81
N ALA A 399 -12.42 -18.82 -25.86
CA ALA A 399 -13.01 -19.41 -24.66
C ALA A 399 -11.95 -20.11 -23.78
N ALA A 400 -11.06 -20.91 -24.38
CA ALA A 400 -9.99 -21.59 -23.65
C ALA A 400 -8.98 -20.61 -23.06
N PHE A 401 -8.57 -19.61 -23.85
CA PHE A 401 -7.64 -18.57 -23.43
C PHE A 401 -8.22 -17.72 -22.29
N GLY A 402 -9.50 -17.35 -22.38
CA GLY A 402 -10.24 -16.64 -21.36
C GLY A 402 -10.31 -17.36 -20.03
N ALA A 403 -10.67 -18.65 -20.05
CA ALA A 403 -10.72 -19.48 -18.84
C ALA A 403 -9.34 -19.52 -18.14
N ALA A 404 -8.26 -19.73 -18.91
CA ALA A 404 -6.90 -19.74 -18.37
C ALA A 404 -6.48 -18.37 -17.82
N ALA A 405 -6.87 -17.28 -18.49
CA ALA A 405 -6.55 -15.93 -18.08
C ALA A 405 -7.27 -15.52 -16.79
N VAL A 406 -8.53 -15.92 -16.61
CA VAL A 406 -9.30 -15.70 -15.37
C VAL A 406 -8.65 -16.39 -14.19
N VAL A 407 -8.25 -17.67 -14.34
CA VAL A 407 -7.56 -18.41 -13.27
C VAL A 407 -6.24 -17.73 -12.89
N ARG A 408 -5.42 -17.37 -13.89
CA ARG A 408 -4.12 -16.73 -13.68
C ARG A 408 -4.21 -15.36 -13.00
N ASN A 409 -5.20 -14.55 -13.35
CA ASN A 409 -5.31 -13.17 -12.87
C ASN A 409 -6.09 -13.04 -11.56
N ARG A 410 -6.90 -14.02 -11.17
CA ARG A 410 -7.71 -13.96 -9.93
C ARG A 410 -6.90 -13.55 -8.69
N PRO A 411 -5.70 -14.10 -8.42
CA PRO A 411 -4.89 -13.68 -7.26
C PRO A 411 -4.53 -12.20 -7.24
N GLN A 412 -4.51 -11.48 -8.37
CA GLN A 412 -4.25 -10.05 -8.43
C GLN A 412 -5.46 -9.21 -8.01
N PHE A 413 -6.66 -9.68 -8.35
CA PHE A 413 -7.90 -8.93 -8.20
C PHE A 413 -8.65 -9.26 -6.91
N ALA A 414 -8.46 -10.47 -6.38
CA ALA A 414 -8.88 -10.89 -5.04
C ALA A 414 -7.66 -11.32 -4.17
N PRO A 415 -6.72 -10.40 -3.87
CA PRO A 415 -5.41 -10.75 -3.34
C PRO A 415 -5.42 -10.93 -1.80
N LYS A 416 -6.07 -11.97 -1.25
CA LYS A 416 -6.18 -12.16 0.22
C LYS A 416 -4.79 -12.32 0.86
N GLY A 417 -3.95 -13.16 0.27
CA GLY A 417 -2.57 -13.41 0.72
C GLY A 417 -1.70 -12.14 0.74
N LEU A 418 -1.79 -11.31 -0.29
CA LEU A 418 -1.11 -10.01 -0.35
C LEU A 418 -1.51 -9.06 0.78
N ASN A 419 -2.76 -9.14 1.24
CA ASN A 419 -3.29 -8.28 2.30
C ASN A 419 -2.98 -8.82 3.70
N PHE A 420 -3.03 -10.13 3.94
CA PHE A 420 -2.98 -10.66 5.31
C PHE A 420 -1.94 -11.74 5.56
N GLY A 421 -1.26 -12.23 4.51
CA GLY A 421 -0.35 -13.37 4.60
C GLY A 421 1.11 -13.02 4.91
N TYR A 422 1.50 -11.74 4.86
CA TYR A 422 2.87 -11.33 5.18
C TYR A 422 3.06 -11.25 6.71
N TYR A 423 4.30 -11.48 7.17
CA TYR A 423 4.67 -11.50 8.58
C TYR A 423 6.11 -11.01 8.78
N TYR A 424 6.41 -10.52 9.98
CA TYR A 424 7.78 -10.14 10.36
C TYR A 424 8.52 -11.34 10.95
N ASP A 425 9.63 -11.76 10.37
CA ASP A 425 10.36 -12.99 10.75
C ASP A 425 11.71 -12.75 11.43
N ALA A 426 12.16 -11.48 11.46
CA ALA A 426 13.44 -11.08 12.04
C ALA A 426 13.37 -9.71 12.74
N SER A 427 12.20 -9.36 13.31
CA SER A 427 12.05 -8.10 14.04
C SER A 427 12.81 -8.14 15.37
N PRO A 428 13.58 -7.09 15.73
CA PRO A 428 14.19 -6.97 17.06
C PRO A 428 13.17 -6.68 18.18
N LEU A 429 11.90 -6.44 17.83
CA LEU A 429 10.82 -6.07 18.75
C LEU A 429 9.88 -7.22 19.07
N ILE A 430 10.09 -8.39 18.46
CA ILE A 430 9.21 -9.54 18.56
C ILE A 430 9.92 -10.65 19.32
N GLU A 431 9.24 -11.17 20.33
CA GLU A 431 9.68 -12.35 21.06
C GLU A 431 9.07 -13.58 20.37
N TYR A 432 9.86 -14.21 19.51
CA TYR A 432 9.47 -15.40 18.75
C TYR A 432 9.46 -16.64 19.64
N ASP A 433 8.49 -17.52 19.43
CA ASP A 433 8.33 -18.77 20.19
C ASP A 433 8.75 -20.03 19.40
N GLY A 434 9.24 -19.85 18.17
CA GLY A 434 9.70 -20.93 17.29
C GLY A 434 8.63 -21.56 16.40
N GLU A 435 7.34 -21.18 16.53
CA GLU A 435 6.32 -21.60 15.58
C GLU A 435 6.55 -20.92 14.22
N ALA A 436 6.55 -21.71 13.15
CA ALA A 436 6.69 -21.18 11.80
C ALA A 436 5.40 -20.47 11.36
N ALA A 437 5.55 -19.26 10.82
CA ALA A 437 4.44 -18.57 10.16
C ALA A 437 3.99 -19.33 8.89
N PRO A 438 2.72 -19.20 8.47
CA PRO A 438 2.21 -19.84 7.27
C PRO A 438 2.96 -19.40 6.00
N PRO A 439 3.01 -20.25 4.96
CA PRO A 439 3.61 -19.87 3.68
C PRO A 439 2.86 -18.70 3.04
N TYR A 440 3.62 -17.79 2.43
CA TYR A 440 3.06 -16.63 1.74
C TYR A 440 2.67 -16.94 0.30
N SER A 441 1.51 -16.45 -0.12
CA SER A 441 1.08 -16.39 -1.52
C SER A 441 0.37 -15.05 -1.80
N MET A 442 0.17 -14.68 -3.07
CA MET A 442 -0.61 -13.48 -3.39
C MET A 442 -2.12 -13.69 -3.17
N GLY A 443 -2.63 -14.86 -3.53
CA GLY A 443 -4.07 -15.14 -3.59
C GLY A 443 -4.68 -15.53 -2.24
N GLU A 444 -4.02 -16.42 -1.50
CA GLU A 444 -4.58 -17.03 -0.29
C GLU A 444 -3.80 -16.62 0.98
N ALA A 445 -4.51 -16.52 2.10
CA ALA A 445 -3.96 -16.26 3.42
C ALA A 445 -4.48 -17.30 4.43
N SER A 446 -3.59 -17.83 5.26
CA SER A 446 -3.96 -18.66 6.42
C SER A 446 -3.86 -17.81 7.69
N LEU A 447 -4.87 -17.93 8.56
CA LEU A 447 -4.83 -17.29 9.87
C LEU A 447 -3.76 -17.97 10.74
N SER A 448 -3.00 -17.18 11.48
CA SER A 448 -2.03 -17.65 12.46
C SER A 448 -1.91 -16.62 13.58
N THR A 449 -1.56 -17.09 14.78
CA THR A 449 -1.19 -16.23 15.91
C THR A 449 0.31 -16.20 16.17
N ALA A 450 1.14 -16.87 15.34
CA ALA A 450 2.59 -16.88 15.51
C ALA A 450 3.15 -15.44 15.61
N PRO A 451 4.08 -15.15 16.53
CA PRO A 451 4.68 -13.82 16.64
C PRO A 451 5.26 -13.37 15.29
N GLY A 452 4.94 -12.14 14.88
CA GLY A 452 5.22 -11.62 13.54
C GLY A 452 4.02 -11.65 12.59
N CYS A 453 3.04 -12.53 12.80
CA CYS A 453 1.81 -12.55 12.01
C CYS A 453 0.85 -11.42 12.42
N ARG A 454 -0.01 -11.03 11.46
CA ARG A 454 -1.19 -10.21 11.75
C ARG A 454 -2.15 -10.98 12.67
N MET A 455 -2.62 -10.34 13.73
CA MET A 455 -3.67 -10.87 14.59
C MET A 455 -4.94 -11.15 13.76
N PRO A 456 -5.49 -12.38 13.82
CA PRO A 456 -6.76 -12.70 13.17
C PRO A 456 -7.89 -11.76 13.58
N HIS A 457 -8.68 -11.32 12.61
CA HIS A 457 -9.82 -10.46 12.87
C HIS A 457 -11.00 -11.26 13.43
N PHE A 458 -11.72 -10.65 14.36
CA PHE A 458 -13.10 -10.99 14.68
C PHE A 458 -13.87 -9.76 15.15
N TRP A 459 -15.19 -9.83 15.05
CA TRP A 459 -16.10 -8.80 15.56
C TRP A 459 -16.28 -8.96 17.07
N VAL A 460 -16.10 -7.88 17.82
CA VAL A 460 -16.46 -7.81 19.25
C VAL A 460 -17.96 -7.57 19.37
N ASP A 461 -18.48 -6.68 18.53
CA ASP A 461 -19.90 -6.44 18.32
C ASP A 461 -20.11 -6.19 16.81
N GLU A 462 -20.62 -7.19 16.10
CA GLU A 462 -20.84 -7.10 14.65
C GLU A 462 -21.95 -6.11 14.30
N ALA A 463 -23.00 -6.01 15.14
CA ALA A 463 -24.12 -5.11 14.90
C ALA A 463 -23.72 -3.64 15.05
N ALA A 464 -22.85 -3.34 16.02
CA ALA A 464 -22.26 -2.02 16.20
C ALA A 464 -21.03 -1.77 15.30
N GLY A 465 -20.56 -2.79 14.57
CA GLY A 465 -19.39 -2.71 13.71
C GLY A 465 -18.08 -2.51 14.48
N VAL A 466 -17.97 -3.05 15.70
CA VAL A 466 -16.79 -2.95 16.57
C VAL A 466 -15.84 -4.11 16.28
N SER A 467 -14.73 -3.80 15.60
CA SER A 467 -13.66 -4.76 15.32
C SER A 467 -12.76 -4.97 16.55
N VAL A 468 -12.22 -6.18 16.73
CA VAL A 468 -11.19 -6.43 17.76
C VAL A 468 -9.99 -5.46 17.66
N SER A 469 -9.67 -5.01 16.43
CA SER A 469 -8.58 -4.05 16.20
C SER A 469 -8.82 -2.68 16.85
N GLU A 470 -10.08 -2.32 17.14
CA GLU A 470 -10.43 -1.06 17.79
C GLU A 470 -10.06 -1.06 19.28
N LEU A 471 -9.94 -2.24 19.90
CA LEU A 471 -9.52 -2.39 21.30
C LEU A 471 -8.02 -2.11 21.52
N LEU A 472 -7.22 -2.04 20.45
CA LEU A 472 -5.77 -1.86 20.56
C LEU A 472 -5.42 -0.42 20.96
N GLY A 473 -4.57 -0.25 21.96
CA GLY A 473 -3.97 1.04 22.30
C GLY A 473 -3.01 1.56 21.22
N PRO A 474 -2.53 2.82 21.34
CA PRO A 474 -1.67 3.44 20.33
C PRO A 474 -0.32 2.73 20.16
N ASP A 475 0.23 2.15 21.23
CA ASP A 475 1.54 1.49 21.24
C ASP A 475 1.35 -0.04 21.35
N TYR A 476 1.54 -0.64 22.54
CA TYR A 476 1.27 -2.06 22.78
C TYR A 476 -0.05 -2.30 23.51
N THR A 477 -0.69 -3.43 23.20
CA THR A 477 -1.87 -3.94 23.91
C THR A 477 -1.67 -5.39 24.31
N LEU A 478 -1.85 -5.69 25.59
CA LEU A 478 -2.03 -7.05 26.08
C LEU A 478 -3.50 -7.45 25.89
N VAL A 479 -3.76 -8.26 24.88
CA VAL A 479 -5.07 -8.84 24.58
C VAL A 479 -5.22 -10.09 25.44
N GLN A 480 -6.07 -10.00 26.46
CA GLN A 480 -6.42 -11.11 27.35
C GLN A 480 -7.63 -11.85 26.77
N LEU A 481 -7.35 -12.98 26.12
CA LEU A 481 -8.36 -13.79 25.40
C LEU A 481 -9.21 -14.65 26.34
N ALA A 482 -8.68 -14.96 27.52
CA ALA A 482 -9.38 -15.69 28.57
C ALA A 482 -9.44 -14.83 29.85
N PRO A 483 -10.63 -14.48 30.38
CA PRO A 483 -10.77 -13.59 31.53
C PRO A 483 -10.06 -14.06 32.82
N ASP A 484 -9.82 -15.37 32.93
CA ASP A 484 -9.14 -16.01 34.06
C ASP A 484 -7.62 -16.14 33.88
N ALA A 485 -7.05 -15.74 32.74
CA ALA A 485 -5.59 -15.72 32.56
C ALA A 485 -4.95 -14.55 33.34
N ASP A 486 -3.93 -14.82 34.15
CA ASP A 486 -3.29 -13.76 34.95
C ASP A 486 -2.36 -12.87 34.10
N ALA A 487 -2.85 -11.66 33.79
CA ALA A 487 -2.12 -10.63 33.06
C ALA A 487 -1.27 -9.72 33.97
N GLN A 488 -1.46 -9.74 35.29
CA GLN A 488 -0.86 -8.77 36.21
C GLN A 488 0.67 -8.77 36.21
N PRO A 489 1.37 -9.91 36.12
CA PRO A 489 2.83 -9.91 36.08
C PRO A 489 3.39 -9.13 34.88
N ILE A 490 2.79 -9.29 33.70
CA ILE A 490 3.20 -8.58 32.47
C ILE A 490 2.92 -7.08 32.62
N VAL A 491 1.72 -6.71 33.09
CA VAL A 491 1.33 -5.31 33.30
C VAL A 491 2.27 -4.60 34.28
N LYS A 492 2.60 -5.26 35.40
CA LYS A 492 3.53 -4.71 36.40
C LYS A 492 4.96 -4.57 35.83
N ALA A 493 5.43 -5.54 35.06
CA ALA A 493 6.73 -5.48 34.40
C ALA A 493 6.80 -4.32 33.40
N ALA A 494 5.76 -4.15 32.57
CA ALA A 494 5.66 -3.04 31.62
C ALA A 494 5.68 -1.69 32.32
N ALA A 495 4.87 -1.51 33.37
CA ALA A 495 4.86 -0.28 34.17
C ALA A 495 6.23 0.02 34.80
N THR A 496 6.90 -1.01 35.34
CA THR A 496 8.24 -0.86 35.95
C THR A 496 9.30 -0.47 34.90
N ALA A 497 9.21 -1.02 33.69
CA ALA A 497 10.13 -0.75 32.60
C ALA A 497 9.79 0.53 31.80
N GLY A 498 8.66 1.20 32.12
CA GLY A 498 8.16 2.36 31.38
C GLY A 498 7.58 2.04 29.99
N VAL A 499 7.25 0.77 29.72
CA VAL A 499 6.66 0.35 28.44
C VAL A 499 5.15 0.64 28.45
N PRO A 500 4.62 1.43 27.50
CA PRO A 500 3.18 1.66 27.40
C PRO A 500 2.46 0.38 26.98
N LEU A 501 1.63 -0.15 27.87
CA LEU A 501 0.87 -1.39 27.66
C LEU A 501 -0.57 -1.19 28.12
N GLN A 502 -1.50 -1.13 27.17
CA GLN A 502 -2.94 -1.19 27.45
C GLN A 502 -3.36 -2.65 27.66
N VAL A 503 -4.37 -2.91 28.47
CA VAL A 503 -5.00 -4.24 28.59
C VAL A 503 -6.38 -4.20 27.96
N ALA A 504 -6.69 -5.21 27.15
CA ALA A 504 -8.01 -5.42 26.58
C ALA A 504 -8.44 -6.87 26.81
N THR A 505 -9.52 -7.08 27.56
CA THR A 505 -10.09 -8.41 27.80
C THR A 505 -11.20 -8.67 26.80
N VAL A 506 -11.06 -9.70 25.98
CA VAL A 506 -12.01 -10.03 24.91
C VAL A 506 -11.90 -11.50 24.54
N ALA A 507 -13.00 -12.23 24.51
CA ALA A 507 -12.99 -13.63 24.07
C ALA A 507 -13.18 -13.72 22.54
N PRO A 508 -12.42 -14.59 21.85
CA PRO A 508 -12.72 -14.89 20.44
C PRO A 508 -14.06 -15.63 20.33
N PRO A 509 -14.78 -15.49 19.20
CA PRO A 509 -16.03 -16.21 18.98
C PRO A 509 -15.79 -17.73 18.88
N ALA A 510 -16.82 -18.51 19.22
CA ALA A 510 -16.77 -19.96 19.10
C ALA A 510 -16.47 -20.38 17.65
N GLY A 511 -15.55 -21.35 17.48
CA GLY A 511 -15.13 -21.86 16.17
C GLY A 511 -13.96 -21.12 15.52
N LEU A 512 -13.42 -20.07 16.15
CA LEU A 512 -12.20 -19.39 15.71
C LEU A 512 -10.95 -19.98 16.40
N ASP A 513 -10.64 -21.23 16.07
CA ASP A 513 -9.66 -22.07 16.79
C ASP A 513 -8.18 -21.69 16.59
N VAL A 514 -7.90 -20.64 15.82
CA VAL A 514 -6.54 -20.10 15.62
C VAL A 514 -5.96 -19.46 16.89
N PHE A 515 -6.83 -19.02 17.80
CA PHE A 515 -6.45 -18.47 19.10
C PHE A 515 -6.25 -19.59 20.11
N GLN A 516 -5.06 -20.18 20.10
CA GLN A 516 -4.69 -21.28 21.01
C GLN A 516 -4.11 -20.81 22.34
N HIS A 517 -3.66 -19.56 22.41
CA HIS A 517 -3.02 -18.96 23.58
C HIS A 517 -3.97 -18.00 24.29
N ARG A 518 -3.82 -17.85 25.61
CA ARG A 518 -4.72 -17.03 26.43
C ARG A 518 -4.35 -15.54 26.49
N LEU A 519 -3.11 -15.19 26.21
CA LEU A 519 -2.57 -13.83 26.24
C LEU A 519 -1.78 -13.54 24.95
N LEU A 520 -2.03 -12.39 24.33
CA LEU A 520 -1.23 -11.87 23.21
C LEU A 520 -0.76 -10.45 23.54
N ILE A 521 0.46 -10.08 23.16
CA ILE A 521 0.84 -8.67 23.05
C ILE A 521 0.80 -8.29 21.57
N VAL A 522 0.07 -7.24 21.25
CA VAL A 522 -0.25 -6.83 19.88
C VAL A 522 0.07 -5.35 19.72
N ARG A 523 0.71 -4.99 18.61
CA ARG A 523 0.94 -3.60 18.21
C ARG A 523 -0.30 -3.00 17.55
N ARG A 524 -0.41 -1.67 17.55
CA ARG A 524 -1.50 -0.97 16.83
C ARG A 524 -1.56 -1.24 15.33
N ASP A 525 -0.45 -1.63 14.70
CA ASP A 525 -0.40 -2.11 13.32
C ASP A 525 -0.87 -3.58 13.17
N VAL A 526 -1.49 -4.12 14.22
CA VAL A 526 -2.09 -5.46 14.41
C VAL A 526 -1.15 -6.64 14.30
N HIS A 527 0.17 -6.45 14.35
CA HIS A 527 1.10 -7.57 14.44
C HIS A 527 1.24 -8.05 15.89
N ILE A 528 1.25 -9.37 16.05
CA ILE A 528 1.50 -10.02 17.34
C ILE A 528 3.00 -9.98 17.60
N VAL A 529 3.41 -9.49 18.77
CA VAL A 529 4.83 -9.39 19.15
C VAL A 529 5.24 -10.41 20.23
N TRP A 530 4.26 -11.00 20.90
CA TRP A 530 4.43 -12.08 21.87
C TRP A 530 3.08 -12.77 22.12
N ARG A 531 3.10 -14.04 22.53
CA ARG A 531 1.91 -14.77 23.02
C ARG A 531 2.28 -15.80 24.09
N GLY A 532 1.30 -16.20 24.89
CA GLY A 532 1.48 -17.23 25.93
C GLY A 532 0.19 -17.53 26.69
N ASP A 533 0.19 -18.60 27.48
CA ASP A 533 -0.92 -18.92 28.39
C ASP A 533 -0.81 -18.27 29.77
N ALA A 534 0.40 -17.85 30.12
CA ALA A 534 0.77 -17.14 31.33
C ALA A 534 1.94 -16.19 31.04
N ALA A 535 2.30 -15.36 32.02
CA ALA A 535 3.51 -14.54 31.94
C ALA A 535 4.77 -15.40 31.72
N PRO A 536 5.72 -14.97 30.87
CA PRO A 536 6.98 -15.70 30.68
C PRO A 536 7.86 -15.56 31.92
N ASP A 537 8.79 -16.50 32.11
CA ASP A 537 9.76 -16.45 33.21
C ASP A 537 10.67 -15.21 33.12
N ASP A 538 11.09 -14.83 31.91
CA ASP A 538 11.95 -13.67 31.64
C ASP A 538 11.15 -12.41 31.27
N LEU A 539 10.38 -11.88 32.23
CA LEU A 539 9.63 -10.64 32.06
C LEU A 539 10.52 -9.43 31.75
N ALA A 540 11.68 -9.34 32.40
CA ALA A 540 12.63 -8.26 32.18
C ALA A 540 13.13 -8.27 30.74
N GLY A 541 13.46 -9.46 30.24
CA GLY A 541 13.85 -9.70 28.87
C GLY A 541 12.80 -9.33 27.85
N LEU A 542 11.56 -9.75 28.06
CA LEU A 542 10.43 -9.36 27.22
C LEU A 542 10.32 -7.83 27.14
N MET A 543 10.42 -7.11 28.28
CA MET A 543 10.37 -5.65 28.25
C MET A 543 11.54 -5.03 27.50
N GLN A 544 12.76 -5.57 27.62
CA GLN A 544 13.90 -5.11 26.83
C GLN A 544 13.70 -5.36 25.33
N ARG A 545 13.09 -6.49 24.94
CA ARG A 545 12.70 -6.78 23.54
C ARG A 545 11.72 -5.74 23.03
N LEU A 546 10.62 -5.51 23.74
CA LEU A 546 9.57 -4.56 23.35
C LEU A 546 10.06 -3.12 23.25
N ARG A 547 11.09 -2.74 24.02
CA ARG A 547 11.76 -1.43 23.96
C ARG A 547 12.79 -1.30 22.84
N GLY A 548 13.10 -2.37 22.12
CA GLY A 548 14.19 -2.40 21.14
C GLY A 548 15.59 -2.34 21.75
N ALA A 549 15.73 -2.67 23.03
CA ALA A 549 17.00 -2.60 23.77
C ALA A 549 17.81 -3.91 23.72
N ARG A 550 17.30 -4.94 23.05
CA ARG A 550 18.03 -6.18 22.77
C ARG A 550 18.63 -6.11 21.36
N PRO A 551 19.90 -6.49 21.17
CA PRO A 551 20.53 -6.49 19.85
C PRO A 551 19.80 -7.39 18.87
N LEU A 552 19.92 -7.06 17.59
CA LEU A 552 19.48 -7.91 16.48
C LEU A 552 20.22 -9.25 16.55
N GLU A 553 19.47 -10.35 16.61
CA GLU A 553 20.04 -11.70 16.60
C GLU A 553 20.61 -12.09 15.22
N LYS A 554 20.14 -11.41 14.16
CA LYS A 554 20.67 -11.50 12.80
C LYS A 554 20.91 -10.09 12.26
N PRO A 555 22.07 -9.80 11.65
CA PRO A 555 22.26 -8.53 10.96
C PRO A 555 21.17 -8.36 9.90
N VAL A 556 20.63 -7.15 9.76
CA VAL A 556 19.77 -6.81 8.61
C VAL A 556 20.66 -6.81 7.37
N SER A 557 20.85 -7.97 6.75
CA SER A 557 21.49 -8.07 5.46
C SER A 557 20.45 -7.67 4.42
N PRO A 558 20.75 -6.73 3.50
CA PRO A 558 19.87 -6.54 2.37
C PRO A 558 19.83 -7.87 1.61
N ALA A 559 18.68 -8.53 1.65
CA ALA A 559 18.46 -9.81 1.01
C ALA A 559 18.42 -9.63 -0.52
N PHE A 560 19.54 -9.25 -1.12
CA PHE A 560 19.77 -9.40 -2.54
C PHE A 560 20.18 -10.85 -2.76
N ALA A 561 19.26 -11.77 -2.50
CA ALA A 561 19.42 -13.13 -2.97
C ALA A 561 19.43 -13.06 -4.51
N THR A 562 20.64 -13.20 -5.07
CA THR A 562 20.87 -13.61 -6.45
C THR A 562 20.37 -15.05 -6.60
N SER A 563 19.05 -15.22 -6.68
CA SER A 563 18.45 -16.49 -7.07
C SER A 563 18.09 -16.40 -8.55
N THR A 564 19.11 -16.42 -9.41
CA THR A 564 18.98 -16.92 -10.77
C THR A 564 18.83 -18.43 -10.70
N THR A 565 17.58 -18.91 -10.76
CA THR A 565 17.18 -20.21 -11.34
C THR A 565 15.72 -20.15 -11.69
#